data_AF-F0XWR1-F1
#
_entry.id   AF-F0XWR1-F1
#
_cell.length_a   1.000
_cell.length_b   1.000
_cell.length_c   1.000
_cell.angle_alpha   90.00
_cell.angle_beta   90.00
_cell.angle_gamma   90.00
#
_symmetry.space_group_name_H-M   'P 1'
#
loop_
_entity.id
_entity.type
_entity.pdbx_description
1 polymer ?
#
loop_
_entity_poly.entity_id
_entity_poly.type
_entity_poly.pdbx_seq_one_letter_code
_entity_poly.pdbx_strand_id
1 'polypeptide(L)'
;MVNAKDRPAGNVSVSEVETHFDARLTDMSTYDPFMDISMMFYANSLQTYVEAFERDGIPYMLLKWRDNSGSNIIDDCADTATSASSVSSDCTEGSVFFSLIVHVPHTQINFELVSSLAPETAGGNANVTDAKERNGASERPIFEDPTVRMSHIALSFAGSAPPGSDDLVPLAISEATSDMATVTEYYTTILSADVDYDSEDSDDTIDGYTMKIFRLPGAPMPVKVVQRHVESNYAFGVTELEVAKNSAHKESYESPICGFDQYMDNHFDLTQYDYPVDEWTTRLSDYGYKWHCNRVGFGSLDIYATKPSGDVIQLDGYLTDPGIDYMLNLGCYNVSNVLFHMCSQGKCSWKSENYSPGDSTDDPEDASSSSTDASSATTATTVPQRKL
;
A
#
# COMPACT_ATOMS: atom_id res chain seq x y z
N MET A 1 -18.05 -15.90 -7.64
CA MET A 1 -17.44 -14.61 -7.98
C MET A 1 -18.46 -13.54 -7.65
N VAL A 2 -18.16 -12.71 -6.66
CA VAL A 2 -19.01 -11.57 -6.29
C VAL A 2 -18.70 -10.46 -7.28
N ASN A 3 -19.71 -9.91 -7.94
CA ASN A 3 -19.50 -8.75 -8.80
C ASN A 3 -19.47 -7.50 -7.93
N ALA A 4 -18.28 -6.98 -7.62
CA ALA A 4 -18.11 -5.80 -6.77
C ALA A 4 -18.41 -4.48 -7.49
N LYS A 5 -18.55 -4.48 -8.83
CA LYS A 5 -18.64 -3.26 -9.65
C LYS A 5 -19.83 -2.34 -9.35
N ASP A 6 -20.90 -2.87 -8.73
CA ASP A 6 -22.10 -2.09 -8.42
C ASP A 6 -22.14 -1.64 -6.95
N ARG A 7 -21.10 -1.96 -6.15
CA ARG A 7 -20.90 -1.42 -4.80
C ARG A 7 -20.61 0.09 -4.87
N PRO A 8 -20.87 0.85 -3.78
CA PRO A 8 -20.46 2.24 -3.71
C PRO A 8 -18.96 2.40 -3.98
N ALA A 9 -18.59 3.43 -4.73
CA ALA A 9 -17.20 3.77 -5.03
C ALA A 9 -16.81 5.14 -4.47
N GLY A 10 -17.68 5.79 -3.70
CA GLY A 10 -17.46 7.17 -3.23
C GLY A 10 -17.58 8.19 -4.36
N ASN A 11 -16.84 9.29 -4.21
CA ASN A 11 -16.82 10.42 -5.14
C ASN A 11 -16.02 10.15 -6.44
N VAL A 12 -15.05 9.21 -6.40
CA VAL A 12 -14.19 8.84 -7.54
C VAL A 12 -14.30 7.34 -7.75
N SER A 13 -14.76 6.95 -8.95
CA SER A 13 -14.93 5.53 -9.28
C SER A 13 -13.58 4.79 -9.34
N VAL A 14 -13.59 3.47 -9.07
CA VAL A 14 -12.37 2.64 -9.24
C VAL A 14 -11.78 2.77 -10.63
N SER A 15 -12.60 2.77 -11.68
CA SER A 15 -12.13 2.94 -13.06
C SER A 15 -11.49 4.32 -13.34
N GLU A 16 -11.92 5.35 -12.63
CA GLU A 16 -11.32 6.68 -12.74
C GLU A 16 -9.97 6.73 -12.02
N VAL A 17 -9.86 6.08 -10.84
CA VAL A 17 -8.55 5.86 -10.19
C VAL A 17 -7.60 5.07 -11.08
N GLU A 18 -8.05 3.98 -11.69
CA GLU A 18 -7.25 3.18 -12.63
C GLU A 18 -6.78 4.01 -13.84
N THR A 19 -7.63 4.92 -14.34
CA THR A 19 -7.24 5.87 -15.40
C THR A 19 -6.12 6.81 -14.94
N HIS A 20 -6.12 7.22 -13.67
CA HIS A 20 -5.02 8.01 -13.10
C HIS A 20 -3.72 7.19 -12.99
N PHE A 21 -3.79 5.91 -12.59
CA PHE A 21 -2.63 5.02 -12.61
C PHE A 21 -2.05 4.87 -14.03
N ASP A 22 -2.89 4.55 -15.01
CA ASP A 22 -2.48 4.42 -16.41
C ASP A 22 -1.78 5.69 -16.93
N ALA A 23 -2.36 6.86 -16.65
CA ALA A 23 -1.83 8.14 -17.11
C ALA A 23 -0.48 8.50 -16.47
N ARG A 24 -0.27 8.14 -15.20
CA ARG A 24 0.96 8.43 -14.46
C ARG A 24 2.09 7.48 -14.81
N LEU A 25 1.76 6.21 -15.06
CA LEU A 25 2.72 5.12 -15.25
C LEU A 25 2.85 4.71 -16.73
N THR A 26 2.48 5.60 -17.66
CA THR A 26 2.42 5.28 -19.10
C THR A 26 3.77 4.88 -19.69
N ASP A 27 4.85 5.63 -19.44
CA ASP A 27 6.16 5.33 -20.04
C ASP A 27 7.19 4.79 -19.05
N MET A 28 6.95 4.95 -17.74
CA MET A 28 7.83 4.56 -16.63
C MET A 28 9.29 5.00 -16.80
N SER A 29 9.51 6.16 -17.44
CA SER A 29 10.85 6.73 -17.68
C SER A 29 11.36 7.58 -16.52
N THR A 30 10.46 8.05 -15.66
CA THR A 30 10.72 8.81 -14.44
C THR A 30 10.03 8.16 -13.26
N TYR A 31 10.62 8.25 -12.07
CA TYR A 31 9.98 7.74 -10.86
C TYR A 31 8.70 8.52 -10.58
N ASP A 32 7.67 7.82 -10.10
CA ASP A 32 6.40 8.41 -9.68
C ASP A 32 5.99 7.81 -8.33
N PRO A 33 5.45 8.58 -7.37
CA PRO A 33 5.01 8.06 -6.08
C PRO A 33 4.02 6.89 -6.15
N PHE A 34 3.25 6.74 -7.24
CA PHE A 34 2.37 5.57 -7.39
C PHE A 34 3.15 4.26 -7.60
N MET A 35 4.44 4.33 -7.95
CA MET A 35 5.33 3.16 -7.97
C MET A 35 5.66 2.65 -6.56
N ASP A 36 5.48 3.45 -5.51
CA ASP A 36 5.57 2.99 -4.11
C ASP A 36 4.36 2.13 -3.71
N ILE A 37 3.29 2.09 -4.50
CA ILE A 37 2.14 1.19 -4.29
C ILE A 37 2.37 -0.06 -5.14
N SER A 38 2.92 -1.11 -4.54
CA SER A 38 3.28 -2.33 -5.30
C SER A 38 3.27 -3.60 -4.46
N MET A 39 3.05 -4.72 -5.12
CA MET A 39 3.38 -6.02 -4.55
C MET A 39 4.82 -6.38 -4.94
N MET A 40 5.65 -6.61 -3.93
CA MET A 40 7.08 -6.87 -4.13
C MET A 40 7.36 -8.37 -4.12
N PHE A 41 8.15 -8.83 -5.09
CA PHE A 41 8.60 -10.21 -5.19
C PHE A 41 10.11 -10.27 -5.36
N TYR A 42 10.74 -11.27 -4.76
CA TYR A 42 12.09 -11.66 -5.12
C TYR A 42 12.07 -12.55 -6.36
N ALA A 43 12.95 -12.27 -7.31
CA ALA A 43 13.20 -13.05 -8.50
C ALA A 43 14.70 -13.41 -8.58
N ASN A 44 15.01 -14.64 -8.97
CA ASN A 44 16.40 -15.08 -9.15
C ASN A 44 17.15 -14.27 -10.23
N SER A 45 16.42 -13.74 -11.22
CA SER A 45 16.94 -12.89 -12.28
C SER A 45 15.83 -12.00 -12.83
N LEU A 46 16.13 -10.73 -13.09
CA LEU A 46 15.22 -9.82 -13.79
C LEU A 46 15.28 -9.96 -15.31
N GLN A 47 16.33 -10.62 -15.82
CA GLN A 47 16.63 -10.66 -17.26
C GLN A 47 15.48 -11.28 -18.08
N THR A 48 14.90 -12.39 -17.61
CA THR A 48 13.77 -13.04 -18.29
C THR A 48 12.55 -12.12 -18.40
N TYR A 49 12.31 -11.30 -17.38
CA TYR A 49 11.18 -10.35 -17.34
C TYR A 49 11.44 -9.14 -18.23
N VAL A 50 12.66 -8.59 -18.19
CA VAL A 50 13.13 -7.54 -19.11
C VAL A 50 12.92 -7.97 -20.57
N GLU A 51 13.39 -9.15 -20.96
CA GLU A 51 13.26 -9.65 -22.33
C GLU A 51 11.79 -9.83 -22.74
N ALA A 52 10.95 -10.31 -21.83
CA ALA A 52 9.53 -10.48 -22.08
C ALA A 52 8.83 -9.13 -22.28
N PHE A 53 9.09 -8.15 -21.41
CA PHE A 53 8.47 -6.84 -21.48
C PHE A 53 8.95 -6.03 -22.69
N GLU A 54 10.24 -6.07 -23.04
CA GLU A 54 10.74 -5.44 -24.27
C GLU A 54 10.12 -6.06 -25.52
N ARG A 55 10.04 -7.40 -25.59
CA ARG A 55 9.41 -8.10 -26.71
C ARG A 55 7.94 -7.70 -26.88
N ASP A 56 7.22 -7.55 -25.77
CA ASP A 56 5.79 -7.32 -25.75
C ASP A 56 5.45 -5.80 -25.71
N GLY A 57 6.46 -4.93 -25.67
CA GLY A 57 6.32 -3.47 -25.64
C GLY A 57 5.72 -2.92 -24.34
N ILE A 58 5.91 -3.64 -23.23
CA ILE A 58 5.39 -3.29 -21.91
C ILE A 58 6.39 -2.35 -21.21
N PRO A 59 5.97 -1.13 -20.80
CA PRO A 59 6.82 -0.21 -20.04
C PRO A 59 7.20 -0.78 -18.67
N TYR A 60 8.45 -0.54 -18.25
CA TYR A 60 8.94 -0.87 -16.91
C TYR A 60 10.06 0.09 -16.48
N MET A 61 10.32 0.20 -15.19
CA MET A 61 11.44 0.96 -14.65
C MET A 61 12.48 0.00 -14.04
N LEU A 62 13.76 0.25 -14.29
CA LEU A 62 14.86 -0.44 -13.63
C LEU A 62 15.53 0.46 -12.61
N LEU A 63 15.66 -0.03 -11.38
CA LEU A 63 16.34 0.66 -10.30
C LEU A 63 17.53 -0.17 -9.81
N LYS A 64 18.55 0.50 -9.30
CA LYS A 64 19.64 -0.09 -8.53
C LYS A 64 19.72 0.63 -7.19
N TRP A 65 19.72 -0.13 -6.12
CA TRP A 65 19.70 0.39 -4.75
C TRP A 65 20.54 -0.50 -3.84
N ARG A 66 20.69 -0.08 -2.58
CA ARG A 66 21.43 -0.84 -1.56
C ARG A 66 20.56 -1.11 -0.35
N ASP A 67 20.71 -2.30 0.24
CA ASP A 67 20.07 -2.59 1.53
C ASP A 67 20.77 -1.92 2.71
N ASN A 68 20.21 -2.07 3.91
CA ASN A 68 20.79 -1.56 5.15
C ASN A 68 21.78 -2.54 5.84
N SER A 69 22.30 -3.57 5.17
CA SER A 69 23.27 -4.49 5.82
C SER A 69 24.59 -3.79 6.18
N GLY A 70 24.90 -2.68 5.52
CA GLY A 70 26.05 -1.85 5.79
C GLY A 70 25.87 -0.80 6.89
N SER A 71 24.65 -0.59 7.39
CA SER A 71 24.30 0.61 8.16
C SER A 71 24.65 0.56 9.66
N ASN A 72 25.34 -0.49 10.14
CA ASN A 72 25.82 -0.51 11.52
C ASN A 72 27.00 0.47 11.77
N ILE A 73 27.43 1.25 10.78
CA ILE A 73 28.60 2.16 10.87
C ILE A 73 28.36 3.48 10.08
N ILE A 74 27.18 4.11 10.15
CA ILE A 74 26.98 5.38 9.40
C ILE A 74 27.48 6.63 10.14
N ASP A 75 27.58 6.62 11.48
CA ASP A 75 28.11 7.80 12.18
C ASP A 75 29.64 7.99 12.03
N ASP A 76 30.40 6.97 11.62
CA ASP A 76 31.88 7.04 11.55
C ASP A 76 32.46 7.07 10.12
N CYS A 77 31.63 6.83 9.09
CA CYS A 77 32.11 6.76 7.69
C CYS A 77 31.98 8.09 6.92
N ALA A 78 31.13 9.02 7.36
CA ALA A 78 30.87 10.27 6.64
C ALA A 78 31.89 11.39 6.94
N ASP A 79 32.59 11.36 8.08
CA ASP A 79 33.27 12.55 8.60
C ASP A 79 34.79 12.64 8.30
N THR A 80 35.39 11.65 7.63
CA THR A 80 36.85 11.60 7.41
C THR A 80 37.31 11.77 5.95
N ALA A 81 36.38 11.97 5.00
CA ALA A 81 36.69 12.11 3.57
C ALA A 81 37.46 13.40 3.18
N THR A 82 37.71 14.32 4.12
CA THR A 82 38.58 15.49 3.88
C THR A 82 40.07 15.18 4.03
N SER A 83 40.45 13.98 4.51
CA SER A 83 41.85 13.54 4.56
C SER A 83 42.03 12.24 3.78
N ALA A 84 42.59 12.35 2.57
CA ALA A 84 42.74 11.29 1.58
C ALA A 84 43.75 10.17 1.95
N SER A 85 43.93 9.80 3.22
CA SER A 85 44.97 8.82 3.61
C SER A 85 44.54 7.60 4.42
N SER A 86 43.26 7.45 4.80
CA SER A 86 42.81 6.20 5.44
C SER A 86 41.29 6.11 5.48
N VAL A 87 40.67 5.76 4.36
CA VAL A 87 39.32 5.20 4.41
C VAL A 87 39.48 3.84 5.09
N SER A 88 38.92 3.72 6.29
CA SER A 88 38.86 2.47 7.04
C SER A 88 38.24 1.39 6.14
N SER A 89 38.87 0.21 6.09
CA SER A 89 38.38 -0.97 5.33
C SER A 89 37.03 -1.50 5.81
N ASP A 90 36.47 -0.90 6.85
CA ASP A 90 35.38 -1.47 7.63
C ASP A 90 34.02 -0.81 7.33
N CYS A 91 33.95 0.19 6.44
CA CYS A 91 32.69 0.70 5.91
C CYS A 91 32.14 -0.29 4.86
N THR A 92 31.45 -1.34 5.29
CA THR A 92 30.75 -2.23 4.36
C THR A 92 29.59 -1.47 3.75
N GLU A 93 29.68 -1.11 2.47
CA GLU A 93 28.51 -0.63 1.73
C GLU A 93 27.44 -1.72 1.73
N GLY A 94 26.16 -1.35 1.87
CA GLY A 94 25.05 -2.30 1.79
C GLY A 94 25.09 -3.14 0.51
N SER A 95 24.45 -4.31 0.56
CA SER A 95 24.37 -5.23 -0.58
C SER A 95 23.57 -4.56 -1.70
N VAL A 96 24.03 -4.72 -2.94
CA VAL A 96 23.39 -4.11 -4.12
C VAL A 96 22.25 -5.00 -4.60
N PHE A 97 21.11 -4.36 -4.85
CA PHE A 97 19.93 -4.98 -5.44
C PHE A 97 19.45 -4.17 -6.64
N PHE A 98 18.64 -4.84 -7.45
CA PHE A 98 18.02 -4.28 -8.63
C PHE A 98 16.51 -4.50 -8.51
N SER A 99 15.73 -3.50 -8.88
CA SER A 99 14.28 -3.62 -9.00
C SER A 99 13.85 -3.44 -10.45
N LEU A 100 12.86 -4.21 -10.86
CA LEU A 100 12.03 -3.97 -12.04
C LEU A 100 10.62 -3.63 -11.56
N ILE A 101 10.17 -2.41 -11.81
CA ILE A 101 8.79 -1.99 -11.51
C ILE A 101 7.99 -2.00 -12.81
N VAL A 102 6.80 -2.61 -12.79
CA VAL A 102 5.87 -2.67 -13.93
C VAL A 102 4.44 -2.40 -13.47
N HIS A 103 3.71 -1.63 -14.27
CA HIS A 103 2.29 -1.35 -14.07
C HIS A 103 1.43 -2.32 -14.88
N VAL A 104 0.34 -2.83 -14.27
CA VAL A 104 -0.67 -3.62 -14.99
C VAL A 104 -1.77 -2.67 -15.51
N PRO A 105 -1.91 -2.51 -16.85
CA PRO A 105 -2.85 -1.53 -17.41
C PRO A 105 -4.30 -1.72 -16.94
N HIS A 106 -5.00 -0.62 -16.75
CA HIS A 106 -6.39 -0.56 -16.29
C HIS A 106 -6.60 -1.20 -14.91
N THR A 107 -5.60 -1.12 -14.03
CA THR A 107 -5.69 -1.59 -12.65
C THR A 107 -5.00 -0.59 -11.71
N GLN A 108 -5.07 -0.84 -10.40
CA GLN A 108 -4.25 -0.16 -9.39
C GLN A 108 -3.00 -0.98 -9.02
N ILE A 109 -2.69 -2.03 -9.81
CA ILE A 109 -1.68 -3.03 -9.46
C ILE A 109 -0.35 -2.66 -10.12
N ASN A 110 0.68 -2.54 -9.29
CA ASN A 110 2.06 -2.54 -9.73
C ASN A 110 2.79 -3.74 -9.12
N PHE A 111 3.74 -4.29 -9.88
CA PHE A 111 4.67 -5.28 -9.37
C PHE A 111 6.06 -4.69 -9.31
N GLU A 112 6.76 -4.95 -8.21
CA GLU A 112 8.19 -4.69 -8.07
C GLU A 112 8.93 -6.02 -7.92
N LEU A 113 9.71 -6.39 -8.93
CA LEU A 113 10.54 -7.59 -8.90
C LEU A 113 11.95 -7.21 -8.46
N VAL A 114 12.45 -7.85 -7.41
CA VAL A 114 13.75 -7.56 -6.80
C VAL A 114 14.71 -8.72 -7.06
N SER A 115 15.96 -8.39 -7.41
CA SER A 115 17.02 -9.36 -7.66
C SER A 115 18.36 -8.84 -7.16
N SER A 116 19.24 -9.74 -6.73
CA SER A 116 20.65 -9.41 -6.45
C SER A 116 21.52 -9.44 -7.72
N LEU A 117 20.99 -9.95 -8.83
CA LEU A 117 21.66 -9.97 -10.14
C LEU A 117 21.16 -8.80 -11.00
N ALA A 118 22.12 -8.04 -11.53
CA ALA A 118 21.84 -6.98 -12.49
C ALA A 118 21.26 -7.55 -13.79
N PRO A 119 20.20 -6.96 -14.36
CA PRO A 119 19.83 -7.26 -15.74
C PRO A 119 20.90 -6.73 -16.70
N GLU A 120 21.07 -7.39 -17.83
CA GLU A 120 21.94 -6.90 -18.89
C GLU A 120 21.32 -5.63 -19.49
N THR A 121 22.14 -4.58 -19.67
CA THR A 121 21.71 -3.33 -20.32
C THR A 121 22.55 -3.07 -21.56
N ALA A 122 21.93 -2.51 -22.60
CA ALA A 122 22.62 -2.20 -23.86
C ALA A 122 23.80 -1.22 -23.66
N GLY A 123 23.78 -0.42 -22.59
CA GLY A 123 24.82 0.56 -22.25
C GLY A 123 26.09 0.01 -21.61
N GLY A 124 26.09 -1.24 -21.13
CA GLY A 124 27.27 -1.85 -20.48
C GLY A 124 28.44 -2.12 -21.43
N ASN A 125 28.18 -2.12 -22.74
CA ASN A 125 29.17 -2.33 -23.77
C ASN A 125 28.92 -1.33 -24.92
N ALA A 126 29.42 -0.10 -24.76
CA ALA A 126 29.24 1.03 -25.70
C ALA A 126 29.69 0.76 -27.16
N ASN A 127 30.20 -0.43 -27.47
CA ASN A 127 30.65 -0.85 -28.80
C ASN A 127 29.64 -1.74 -29.55
N VAL A 128 28.52 -2.14 -28.95
CA VAL A 128 27.50 -2.97 -29.63
C VAL A 128 26.45 -2.06 -30.27
N THR A 129 26.60 -1.81 -31.57
CA THR A 129 25.71 -0.90 -32.34
C THR A 129 24.61 -1.63 -33.10
N ASP A 130 24.68 -2.95 -33.25
CA ASP A 130 23.67 -3.73 -33.95
C ASP A 130 22.60 -4.24 -32.97
N ALA A 131 21.32 -3.90 -33.23
CA ALA A 131 20.18 -4.36 -32.46
C ALA A 131 20.07 -5.89 -32.41
N LYS A 132 20.61 -6.60 -33.41
CA LYS A 132 20.64 -8.07 -33.43
C LYS A 132 21.73 -8.68 -32.54
N GLU A 133 22.75 -7.91 -32.17
CA GLU A 133 23.84 -8.38 -31.30
C GLU A 133 23.58 -8.10 -29.81
N ARG A 134 22.49 -7.37 -29.49
CA ARG A 134 22.16 -6.98 -28.10
C ARG A 134 21.68 -8.13 -27.21
N ASN A 135 21.52 -9.35 -27.72
CA ASN A 135 21.35 -10.58 -26.95
C ASN A 135 20.33 -10.53 -25.77
N GLY A 136 19.29 -9.69 -25.84
CA GLY A 136 18.29 -9.55 -24.77
C GLY A 136 18.55 -8.43 -23.77
N ALA A 137 19.63 -7.65 -23.92
CA ALA A 137 19.91 -6.51 -23.05
C ALA A 137 18.80 -5.44 -23.10
N SER A 138 18.41 -4.93 -21.93
CA SER A 138 17.43 -3.86 -21.75
C SER A 138 17.80 -2.62 -22.57
N GLU A 139 16.83 -2.03 -23.27
CA GLU A 139 16.99 -0.72 -23.92
C GLU A 139 16.86 0.42 -22.89
N ARG A 140 16.23 0.12 -21.74
CA ARG A 140 16.04 1.07 -20.63
C ARG A 140 17.27 1.17 -19.73
N PRO A 141 17.63 2.39 -19.26
CA PRO A 141 18.71 2.56 -18.29
C PRO A 141 18.31 2.02 -16.91
N ILE A 142 19.32 1.65 -16.12
CA ILE A 142 19.15 1.39 -14.68
C ILE A 142 19.38 2.72 -13.97
N PHE A 143 18.37 3.21 -13.24
CA PHE A 143 18.48 4.40 -12.41
C PHE A 143 19.08 4.04 -11.05
N GLU A 144 20.01 4.84 -10.56
CA GLU A 144 20.45 4.72 -9.16
C GLU A 144 19.34 5.27 -8.27
N ASP A 145 18.87 4.46 -7.33
CA ASP A 145 17.91 4.82 -6.31
C ASP A 145 18.65 4.84 -4.96
N PRO A 146 18.86 6.03 -4.36
CA PRO A 146 19.58 6.13 -3.10
C PRO A 146 18.77 5.57 -1.91
N THR A 147 17.50 5.28 -2.10
CA THR A 147 16.63 4.78 -1.04
C THR A 147 16.94 3.31 -0.71
N VAL A 148 16.89 2.98 0.58
CA VAL A 148 16.90 1.57 1.02
C VAL A 148 15.50 1.01 0.76
N ARG A 149 15.26 0.49 -0.45
CA ARG A 149 13.89 0.04 -0.82
C ARG A 149 13.37 -1.14 0.01
N MET A 150 14.25 -1.90 0.67
CA MET A 150 13.89 -3.01 1.55
C MET A 150 14.98 -3.24 2.60
N SER A 151 14.59 -3.66 3.81
CA SER A 151 15.57 -4.02 4.85
C SER A 151 16.27 -5.33 4.50
N HIS A 152 17.55 -5.44 4.90
CA HIS A 152 18.33 -6.66 4.80
C HIS A 152 17.63 -7.84 5.48
N ILE A 153 16.95 -7.57 6.60
CA ILE A 153 16.22 -8.60 7.33
C ILE A 153 15.07 -9.15 6.47
N ALA A 154 14.28 -8.30 5.82
CA ALA A 154 13.21 -8.74 4.94
C ALA A 154 13.74 -9.55 3.74
N LEU A 155 14.84 -9.12 3.14
CA LEU A 155 15.53 -9.86 2.06
C LEU A 155 16.06 -11.22 2.53
N SER A 156 16.50 -11.32 3.78
CA SER A 156 16.99 -12.59 4.36
C SER A 156 15.85 -13.60 4.61
N PHE A 157 14.63 -13.12 4.83
CA PHE A 157 13.44 -13.94 5.09
C PHE A 157 12.71 -14.39 3.84
N ALA A 158 12.82 -13.65 2.73
CA ALA A 158 12.24 -14.04 1.44
C ALA A 158 12.71 -15.42 0.97
N GLY A 159 13.75 -15.99 1.59
CA GLY A 159 14.33 -17.26 1.17
C GLY A 159 15.01 -17.11 -0.19
N SER A 160 15.52 -18.23 -0.71
CA SER A 160 15.93 -18.30 -2.11
C SER A 160 14.87 -19.10 -2.84
N ALA A 161 14.34 -18.53 -3.93
CA ALA A 161 13.75 -19.38 -4.96
C ALA A 161 14.79 -20.44 -5.35
N PRO A 162 14.41 -21.71 -5.54
CA PRO A 162 15.37 -22.75 -5.91
C PRO A 162 16.27 -22.27 -7.06
N PRO A 163 17.60 -22.41 -6.97
CA PRO A 163 18.49 -21.92 -8.03
C PRO A 163 18.08 -22.46 -9.40
N GLY A 164 17.88 -21.55 -10.37
CA GLY A 164 17.42 -21.90 -11.71
C GLY A 164 15.91 -22.10 -11.87
N SER A 165 15.11 -21.81 -10.83
CA SER A 165 13.66 -21.63 -10.98
C SER A 165 13.32 -20.19 -11.36
N ASP A 166 12.21 -20.04 -12.09
CA ASP A 166 11.58 -18.75 -12.39
C ASP A 166 10.52 -18.37 -11.34
N ASP A 167 10.56 -19.02 -10.16
CA ASP A 167 9.58 -18.78 -9.10
C ASP A 167 9.76 -17.37 -8.52
N LEU A 168 8.64 -16.67 -8.37
CA LEU A 168 8.57 -15.41 -7.64
C LEU A 168 8.27 -15.69 -6.18
N VAL A 169 9.07 -15.13 -5.27
CA VAL A 169 8.84 -15.27 -3.83
C VAL A 169 8.31 -13.96 -3.27
N PRO A 170 7.14 -13.93 -2.61
CA PRO A 170 6.63 -12.71 -1.99
C PRO A 170 7.66 -12.10 -1.03
N LEU A 171 7.94 -10.81 -1.18
CA LEU A 171 8.96 -10.10 -0.42
C LEU A 171 8.33 -9.09 0.54
N ALA A 172 7.40 -8.27 0.06
CA ALA A 172 6.71 -7.26 0.84
C ALA A 172 5.44 -6.77 0.12
N ILE A 173 4.58 -6.11 0.88
CA ILE A 173 3.56 -5.21 0.32
C ILE A 173 4.09 -3.79 0.50
N SER A 174 4.04 -2.99 -0.56
CA SER A 174 4.48 -1.61 -0.56
C SER A 174 3.26 -0.69 -0.73
N GLU A 175 3.18 0.32 0.12
CA GLU A 175 2.08 1.28 0.17
C GLU A 175 2.63 2.71 0.16
N ALA A 176 1.85 3.62 -0.40
CA ALA A 176 2.09 5.05 -0.27
C ALA A 176 1.12 5.65 0.74
N THR A 177 1.57 6.64 1.51
CA THR A 177 0.72 7.39 2.45
C THR A 177 0.98 8.89 2.35
N SER A 178 -0.04 9.70 2.62
CA SER A 178 0.13 11.14 2.84
C SER A 178 0.48 11.49 4.30
N ASP A 179 0.28 10.55 5.24
CA ASP A 179 0.50 10.73 6.67
C ASP A 179 1.13 9.48 7.31
N MET A 180 2.46 9.50 7.44
CA MET A 180 3.23 8.43 8.07
C MET A 180 2.97 8.35 9.58
N ALA A 181 2.64 9.45 10.27
CA ALA A 181 2.43 9.43 11.70
C ALA A 181 1.16 8.62 12.04
N THR A 182 0.06 8.89 11.34
CA THR A 182 -1.20 8.17 11.52
C THR A 182 -1.07 6.70 11.10
N VAL A 183 -0.38 6.42 10.00
CA VAL A 183 -0.06 5.04 9.60
C VAL A 183 0.78 4.32 10.66
N THR A 184 1.78 4.98 11.24
CA THR A 184 2.64 4.40 12.27
C THR A 184 1.83 4.04 13.51
N GLU A 185 0.93 4.92 13.97
CA GLU A 185 0.02 4.62 15.07
C GLU A 185 -0.86 3.42 14.75
N TYR A 186 -1.46 3.38 13.56
CA TYR A 186 -2.28 2.25 13.12
C TYR A 186 -1.51 0.93 13.17
N TYR A 187 -0.34 0.83 12.52
CA TYR A 187 0.41 -0.42 12.50
C TYR A 187 0.93 -0.83 13.88
N THR A 188 1.50 0.10 14.65
CA THR A 188 2.16 -0.25 15.92
C THR A 188 1.18 -0.41 17.08
N THR A 189 0.15 0.43 17.15
CA THR A 189 -0.77 0.45 18.29
C THR A 189 -1.99 -0.43 18.05
N ILE A 190 -2.54 -0.43 16.83
CA ILE A 190 -3.74 -1.21 16.51
C ILE A 190 -3.38 -2.61 16.04
N LEU A 191 -2.36 -2.77 15.19
CA LEU A 191 -1.96 -4.08 14.68
C LEU A 191 -0.80 -4.73 15.45
N SER A 192 -0.24 -4.05 16.45
CA SER A 192 0.92 -4.54 17.23
C SER A 192 2.14 -4.89 16.36
N ALA A 193 2.32 -4.18 15.25
CA ALA A 193 3.45 -4.39 14.37
C ALA A 193 4.75 -3.85 15.01
N ASP A 194 5.84 -4.56 14.76
CA ASP A 194 7.19 -4.04 15.01
C ASP A 194 7.64 -3.14 13.86
N VAL A 195 8.46 -2.14 14.15
CA VAL A 195 9.14 -1.32 13.12
C VAL A 195 10.51 -1.93 12.86
N ASP A 196 10.65 -2.64 11.73
CA ASP A 196 11.91 -3.28 11.32
C ASP A 196 12.93 -2.28 10.77
N TYR A 197 12.44 -1.22 10.15
CA TYR A 197 13.26 -0.20 9.51
C TYR A 197 12.53 1.14 9.48
N ASP A 198 13.31 2.21 9.63
CA ASP A 198 12.85 3.58 9.67
C ASP A 198 13.91 4.44 9.00
N SER A 199 13.51 5.22 8.00
CA SER A 199 14.41 6.10 7.27
C SER A 199 13.68 7.35 6.81
N GLU A 200 14.39 8.45 6.84
CA GLU A 200 13.93 9.75 6.37
C GLU A 200 15.02 10.37 5.51
N ASP A 201 14.64 10.86 4.34
CA ASP A 201 15.43 11.76 3.53
C ASP A 201 14.71 13.11 3.49
N SER A 202 15.31 14.11 4.15
CA SER A 202 14.75 15.44 4.29
C SER A 202 14.89 16.29 3.02
N ASP A 203 15.28 15.73 1.88
CA ASP A 203 15.29 16.49 0.63
C ASP A 203 13.88 17.04 0.32
N ASP A 204 13.83 18.29 -0.14
CA ASP A 204 12.59 18.98 -0.54
C ASP A 204 12.26 18.70 -2.02
N THR A 205 12.82 17.64 -2.58
CA THR A 205 12.56 17.19 -3.96
C THR A 205 11.63 15.97 -3.99
N ILE A 206 11.30 15.49 -5.19
CA ILE A 206 10.58 14.23 -5.39
C ILE A 206 11.30 13.03 -4.76
N ASP A 207 12.61 13.16 -4.55
CA ASP A 207 13.43 12.13 -3.95
C ASP A 207 13.29 12.10 -2.42
N GLY A 208 12.78 13.17 -1.78
CA GLY A 208 12.53 13.26 -0.34
C GLY A 208 11.41 12.34 0.14
N TYR A 209 11.63 11.66 1.26
CA TYR A 209 10.69 10.68 1.78
C TYR A 209 10.82 10.43 3.28
N THR A 210 9.75 9.93 3.88
CA THR A 210 9.77 9.13 5.11
C THR A 210 9.32 7.72 4.77
N MET A 211 10.06 6.70 5.18
CA MET A 211 9.71 5.31 4.93
C MET A 211 9.87 4.47 6.20
N LYS A 212 8.89 3.58 6.41
CA LYS A 212 8.92 2.59 7.49
C LYS A 212 8.61 1.21 6.93
N ILE A 213 9.22 0.19 7.54
CA ILE A 213 8.91 -1.21 7.27
C ILE A 213 8.34 -1.81 8.54
N PHE A 214 7.07 -2.22 8.49
CA PHE A 214 6.33 -2.79 9.59
C PHE A 214 6.28 -4.32 9.46
N ARG A 215 6.56 -5.03 10.55
CA ARG A 215 6.36 -6.47 10.65
C ARG A 215 5.17 -6.77 11.52
N LEU A 216 4.10 -7.26 10.89
CA LEU A 216 2.91 -7.72 11.60
C LEU A 216 3.23 -8.99 12.41
N PRO A 217 2.59 -9.22 13.57
CA PRO A 217 2.84 -10.38 14.41
C PRO A 217 2.75 -11.70 13.63
N GLY A 218 3.89 -12.42 13.58
CA GLY A 218 4.05 -13.71 12.91
C GLY A 218 3.89 -13.69 11.38
N ALA A 219 3.81 -12.51 10.76
CA ALA A 219 3.86 -12.38 9.31
C ALA A 219 5.30 -12.51 8.81
N PRO A 220 5.60 -13.40 7.84
CA PRO A 220 6.93 -13.49 7.24
C PRO A 220 7.20 -12.32 6.26
N MET A 221 6.14 -11.74 5.71
CA MET A 221 6.20 -10.65 4.74
C MET A 221 5.89 -9.32 5.45
N PRO A 222 6.81 -8.34 5.45
CA PRO A 222 6.54 -7.04 6.03
C PRO A 222 5.69 -6.16 5.11
N VAL A 223 5.18 -5.06 5.68
CA VAL A 223 4.56 -3.95 4.94
C VAL A 223 5.53 -2.78 4.92
N LYS A 224 5.95 -2.37 3.72
CA LYS A 224 6.70 -1.13 3.49
C LYS A 224 5.71 0.00 3.24
N VAL A 225 5.85 1.10 3.96
CA VAL A 225 5.06 2.31 3.71
C VAL A 225 6.00 3.47 3.42
N VAL A 226 5.67 4.26 2.40
CA VAL A 226 6.44 5.42 1.96
C VAL A 226 5.55 6.65 1.94
N GLN A 227 6.00 7.74 2.54
CA GLN A 227 5.44 9.08 2.39
C GLN A 227 6.46 9.92 1.62
N ARG A 228 6.13 10.37 0.41
CA ARG A 228 6.98 11.29 -0.37
C ARG A 228 6.71 12.73 0.05
N HIS A 229 7.75 13.55 0.19
CA HIS A 229 7.60 14.95 0.63
C HIS A 229 7.03 15.86 -0.46
N VAL A 230 7.34 15.55 -1.72
CA VAL A 230 6.83 16.26 -2.88
C VAL A 230 5.89 15.33 -3.64
N GLU A 231 4.66 15.81 -3.84
CA GLU A 231 3.71 15.15 -4.73
C GLU A 231 4.13 15.33 -6.19
N SER A 232 3.75 14.38 -7.04
CA SER A 232 3.99 14.46 -8.48
C SER A 232 3.40 15.71 -9.13
N ASN A 233 3.77 16.00 -10.38
CA ASN A 233 3.15 17.07 -11.18
C ASN A 233 1.69 16.82 -11.60
N TYR A 234 1.09 15.69 -11.21
CA TYR A 234 -0.30 15.36 -11.49
C TYR A 234 -1.22 15.87 -10.38
N ALA A 235 -2.43 16.28 -10.76
CA ALA A 235 -3.43 16.79 -9.81
C ALA A 235 -4.05 15.70 -8.91
N PHE A 236 -3.93 14.42 -9.28
CA PHE A 236 -4.43 13.28 -8.51
C PHE A 236 -3.23 12.54 -7.92
N GLY A 237 -2.76 12.96 -6.74
CA GLY A 237 -1.62 12.40 -6.01
C GLY A 237 -2.02 11.33 -4.99
N VAL A 238 -1.11 11.03 -4.05
CA VAL A 238 -1.36 10.02 -3.00
C VAL A 238 -2.48 10.50 -2.08
N THR A 239 -2.45 11.78 -1.71
CA THR A 239 -3.50 12.40 -0.89
C THR A 239 -4.90 12.25 -1.53
N GLU A 240 -5.04 12.54 -2.83
CA GLU A 240 -6.32 12.39 -3.52
C GLU A 240 -6.78 10.92 -3.63
N LEU A 241 -5.84 9.98 -3.77
CA LEU A 241 -6.13 8.55 -3.77
C LEU A 241 -6.71 8.11 -2.40
N GLU A 242 -6.11 8.56 -1.31
CA GLU A 242 -6.62 8.27 0.04
C GLU A 242 -8.00 8.89 0.27
N VAL A 243 -8.23 10.12 -0.19
CA VAL A 243 -9.55 10.78 -0.12
C VAL A 243 -10.59 9.98 -0.90
N ALA A 244 -10.26 9.50 -2.11
CA ALA A 244 -11.15 8.68 -2.92
C ALA A 244 -11.58 7.41 -2.16
N LYS A 245 -10.61 6.63 -1.66
CA LYS A 245 -10.86 5.39 -0.91
C LYS A 245 -11.64 5.64 0.38
N ASN A 246 -11.19 6.59 1.20
CA ASN A 246 -11.83 6.89 2.48
C ASN A 246 -13.23 7.48 2.34
N SER A 247 -13.51 8.23 1.27
CA SER A 247 -14.87 8.71 0.98
C SER A 247 -15.81 7.55 0.67
N ALA A 248 -15.35 6.56 -0.11
CA ALA A 248 -16.13 5.37 -0.42
C ALA A 248 -16.47 4.57 0.84
N HIS A 249 -15.48 4.38 1.73
CA HIS A 249 -15.69 3.75 3.04
C HIS A 249 -16.67 4.54 3.90
N LYS A 250 -16.55 5.87 3.94
CA LYS A 250 -17.44 6.74 4.73
C LYS A 250 -18.88 6.70 4.22
N GLU A 251 -19.08 6.68 2.92
CA GLU A 251 -20.41 6.65 2.31
C GLU A 251 -21.07 5.27 2.36
N SER A 252 -20.27 4.21 2.34
CA SER A 252 -20.77 2.83 2.32
C SER A 252 -21.03 2.28 3.72
N TYR A 253 -20.14 2.57 4.68
CA TYR A 253 -20.11 1.93 5.98
C TYR A 253 -21.26 2.39 6.89
N GLU A 254 -22.06 1.44 7.37
CA GLU A 254 -23.09 1.70 8.38
C GLU A 254 -22.78 1.02 9.72
N SER A 255 -22.19 -0.19 9.69
CA SER A 255 -21.82 -0.94 10.90
C SER A 255 -20.86 -2.09 10.57
N PRO A 256 -20.32 -2.80 11.58
CA PRO A 256 -19.44 -3.95 11.33
C PRO A 256 -20.04 -5.09 10.52
N ILE A 257 -21.36 -5.13 10.36
CA ILE A 257 -22.05 -6.16 9.55
C ILE A 257 -22.62 -5.59 8.24
N CYS A 258 -22.44 -4.29 7.98
CA CYS A 258 -23.16 -3.58 6.91
C CYS A 258 -22.35 -2.43 6.32
N GLY A 259 -22.29 -2.38 4.98
CA GLY A 259 -21.62 -1.32 4.24
C GLY A 259 -20.22 -1.73 3.79
N PHE A 260 -20.15 -2.27 2.57
CA PHE A 260 -18.92 -2.76 1.94
C PHE A 260 -18.81 -2.13 0.55
N ASP A 261 -17.82 -1.28 0.34
CA ASP A 261 -17.56 -0.59 -0.93
C ASP A 261 -16.61 -1.37 -1.86
N GLN A 262 -16.26 -0.75 -2.99
CA GLN A 262 -15.36 -1.33 -3.98
C GLN A 262 -13.91 -1.42 -3.49
N TYR A 263 -13.43 -0.47 -2.69
CA TYR A 263 -12.03 -0.42 -2.26
C TYR A 263 -11.72 -1.43 -1.16
N MET A 264 -12.73 -1.87 -0.40
CA MET A 264 -12.55 -2.97 0.57
C MET A 264 -12.17 -4.32 -0.07
N ASP A 265 -12.39 -4.50 -1.38
CA ASP A 265 -11.94 -5.68 -2.12
C ASP A 265 -10.44 -5.62 -2.48
N ASN A 266 -9.80 -4.44 -2.35
CA ASN A 266 -8.36 -4.27 -2.52
C ASN A 266 -7.67 -4.36 -1.15
N HIS A 267 -7.39 -5.60 -0.73
CA HIS A 267 -6.75 -5.89 0.54
C HIS A 267 -5.71 -7.00 0.40
N PHE A 268 -4.86 -7.10 1.42
CA PHE A 268 -4.11 -8.31 1.72
C PHE A 268 -4.62 -8.96 2.99
N ASP A 269 -4.31 -10.23 3.16
CA ASP A 269 -4.72 -11.06 4.29
C ASP A 269 -3.54 -11.27 5.25
N LEU A 270 -3.79 -11.04 6.54
CA LEU A 270 -2.99 -11.56 7.64
C LEU A 270 -3.75 -12.70 8.33
N THR A 271 -3.40 -13.94 7.98
CA THR A 271 -3.89 -15.12 8.67
C THR A 271 -2.99 -15.45 9.85
N GLN A 272 -3.49 -15.25 11.06
CA GLN A 272 -2.78 -15.53 12.30
C GLN A 272 -3.64 -16.30 13.29
N TYR A 273 -3.26 -17.54 13.59
CA TYR A 273 -3.97 -18.37 14.56
C TYR A 273 -3.43 -18.24 16.00
N ASP A 274 -2.33 -17.52 16.19
CA ASP A 274 -1.77 -17.26 17.51
C ASP A 274 -2.27 -15.94 18.13
N TYR A 275 -2.96 -15.10 17.34
CA TYR A 275 -3.49 -13.82 17.79
C TYR A 275 -5.03 -13.79 17.71
N PRO A 276 -5.74 -13.38 18.79
CA PRO A 276 -7.19 -13.31 18.77
C PRO A 276 -7.67 -12.09 17.98
N VAL A 277 -8.51 -12.33 16.98
CA VAL A 277 -9.03 -11.29 16.08
C VAL A 277 -9.92 -10.28 16.81
N ASP A 278 -10.60 -10.71 17.88
CA ASP A 278 -11.44 -9.83 18.69
C ASP A 278 -10.65 -8.72 19.40
N GLU A 279 -9.37 -8.95 19.74
CA GLU A 279 -8.50 -7.89 20.27
C GLU A 279 -8.23 -6.79 19.22
N TRP A 280 -8.08 -7.15 17.94
CA TRP A 280 -7.97 -6.17 16.87
C TRP A 280 -9.28 -5.40 16.68
N THR A 281 -10.42 -6.08 16.66
CA THR A 281 -11.72 -5.39 16.48
C THR A 281 -12.06 -4.44 17.62
N THR A 282 -11.63 -4.77 18.85
CA THR A 282 -11.77 -3.89 20.01
C THR A 282 -10.94 -2.63 19.79
N ARG A 283 -9.64 -2.76 19.47
CA ARG A 283 -8.77 -1.61 19.20
C ARG A 283 -9.22 -0.78 18.01
N LEU A 284 -9.65 -1.42 16.92
CA LEU A 284 -10.21 -0.74 15.75
C LEU A 284 -11.41 0.12 16.15
N SER A 285 -12.31 -0.42 16.97
CA SER A 285 -13.48 0.32 17.47
C SER A 285 -13.10 1.45 18.41
N ASP A 286 -12.17 1.21 19.35
CA ASP A 286 -11.70 2.19 20.32
C ASP A 286 -11.01 3.40 19.66
N TYR A 287 -10.36 3.17 18.51
CA TYR A 287 -9.69 4.22 17.71
C TYR A 287 -10.55 4.75 16.55
N GLY A 288 -11.81 4.33 16.44
CA GLY A 288 -12.75 4.84 15.42
C GLY A 288 -12.49 4.36 13.99
N TYR A 289 -11.69 3.30 13.80
CA TYR A 289 -11.48 2.68 12.49
C TYR A 289 -12.66 1.81 12.09
N LYS A 290 -12.99 1.86 10.79
CA LYS A 290 -14.09 1.07 10.23
C LYS A 290 -13.59 -0.36 9.99
N TRP A 291 -14.42 -1.33 10.31
CA TRP A 291 -14.11 -2.72 10.05
C TRP A 291 -15.38 -3.51 9.76
N HIS A 292 -15.30 -4.51 8.90
CA HIS A 292 -16.43 -5.37 8.52
C HIS A 292 -16.11 -6.83 8.84
N CYS A 293 -17.07 -7.54 9.43
CA CYS A 293 -16.92 -8.96 9.73
C CYS A 293 -17.57 -9.85 8.66
N ASN A 294 -16.80 -10.84 8.19
CA ASN A 294 -17.24 -11.83 7.22
C ASN A 294 -17.13 -13.25 7.76
N ARG A 295 -18.25 -13.96 7.74
CA ARG A 295 -18.30 -15.35 8.17
C ARG A 295 -17.90 -16.27 7.03
N VAL A 296 -16.71 -16.87 7.12
CA VAL A 296 -16.24 -17.89 6.17
C VAL A 296 -16.60 -19.32 6.56
N GLY A 297 -16.86 -19.60 7.85
CA GLY A 297 -17.08 -20.96 8.32
C GLY A 297 -17.79 -21.07 9.67
N PHE A 298 -17.84 -22.28 10.23
CA PHE A 298 -18.22 -22.49 11.63
C PHE A 298 -17.02 -22.18 12.52
N GLY A 299 -17.06 -21.06 13.24
CA GLY A 299 -16.01 -20.68 14.19
C GLY A 299 -14.85 -19.86 13.60
N SER A 300 -14.90 -19.52 12.31
CA SER A 300 -13.93 -18.64 11.64
C SER A 300 -14.61 -17.38 11.12
N LEU A 301 -13.96 -16.24 11.34
CA LEU A 301 -14.42 -14.91 10.98
C LEU A 301 -13.23 -14.15 10.38
N ASP A 302 -13.45 -13.54 9.22
CA ASP A 302 -12.51 -12.62 8.60
C ASP A 302 -12.93 -11.21 8.99
N ILE A 303 -11.97 -10.34 9.31
CA ILE A 303 -12.23 -8.93 9.58
C ILE A 303 -11.54 -8.08 8.53
N TYR A 304 -12.32 -7.32 7.77
CA TYR A 304 -11.81 -6.32 6.82
C TYR A 304 -11.71 -4.97 7.52
N ALA A 305 -10.51 -4.49 7.81
CA ALA A 305 -10.28 -3.22 8.49
C ALA A 305 -9.72 -2.17 7.54
N THR A 306 -10.30 -0.96 7.54
CA THR A 306 -9.80 0.17 6.74
C THR A 306 -8.60 0.81 7.42
N LYS A 307 -7.52 1.00 6.69
CA LYS A 307 -6.31 1.71 7.13
C LYS A 307 -6.46 3.22 6.93
N PRO A 308 -5.59 4.05 7.53
CA PRO A 308 -5.59 5.50 7.30
C PRO A 308 -5.53 5.89 5.83
N SER A 309 -4.74 5.17 5.02
CA SER A 309 -4.62 5.39 3.56
C SER A 309 -5.88 5.00 2.76
N GLY A 310 -6.89 4.42 3.41
CA GLY A 310 -8.08 3.85 2.76
C GLY A 310 -7.82 2.51 2.06
N ASP A 311 -6.63 1.95 2.14
CA ASP A 311 -6.45 0.53 1.80
C ASP A 311 -7.04 -0.36 2.90
N VAL A 312 -7.31 -1.62 2.58
CA VAL A 312 -7.92 -2.56 3.54
C VAL A 312 -6.96 -3.70 3.87
N ILE A 313 -7.05 -4.20 5.10
CA ILE A 313 -6.41 -5.44 5.54
C ILE A 313 -7.51 -6.41 5.97
N GLN A 314 -7.42 -7.65 5.49
CA GLN A 314 -8.18 -8.77 6.03
C GLN A 314 -7.39 -9.40 7.18
N LEU A 315 -8.03 -9.55 8.33
CA LEU A 315 -7.46 -10.14 9.54
C LEU A 315 -8.20 -11.45 9.83
N ASP A 316 -7.48 -12.55 9.70
CA ASP A 316 -8.00 -13.89 9.92
C ASP A 316 -7.34 -14.49 11.16
N GLY A 317 -8.12 -15.16 11.99
CA GLY A 317 -7.60 -15.78 13.21
C GLY A 317 -8.69 -16.38 14.07
N TYR A 318 -8.35 -16.72 15.31
CA TYR A 318 -9.32 -17.24 16.27
C TYR A 318 -10.00 -16.12 17.03
N LEU A 319 -11.10 -16.45 17.71
CA LEU A 319 -11.78 -15.54 18.63
C LEU A 319 -11.67 -16.10 20.06
N THR A 320 -11.48 -15.23 21.04
CA THR A 320 -11.63 -15.62 22.43
C THR A 320 -13.10 -15.97 22.76
N ASP A 321 -13.36 -16.68 23.86
CA ASP A 321 -14.74 -16.97 24.29
C ASP A 321 -15.60 -15.68 24.42
N PRO A 322 -15.13 -14.61 25.09
CA PRO A 322 -15.81 -13.31 25.07
C PRO A 322 -15.97 -12.71 23.67
N GLY A 323 -14.96 -12.85 22.81
CA GLY A 323 -14.99 -12.39 21.42
C GLY A 323 -16.10 -13.04 20.61
N ILE A 324 -16.32 -14.35 20.78
CA ILE A 324 -17.42 -15.08 20.14
C ILE A 324 -18.78 -14.50 20.56
N ASP A 325 -19.00 -14.30 21.86
CA ASP A 325 -20.25 -13.73 22.39
C ASP A 325 -20.48 -12.30 21.85
N TYR A 326 -19.42 -11.48 21.82
CA TYR A 326 -19.47 -10.13 21.25
C TYR A 326 -19.87 -10.16 19.77
N MET A 327 -19.18 -10.95 18.96
CA MET A 327 -19.44 -11.07 17.51
C MET A 327 -20.82 -11.68 17.22
N LEU A 328 -21.32 -12.59 18.06
CA LEU A 328 -22.69 -13.11 17.99
C LEU A 328 -23.72 -12.01 18.23
N ASN A 329 -23.51 -11.19 19.25
CA ASN A 329 -24.40 -10.07 19.59
C ASN A 329 -24.39 -8.96 18.53
N LEU A 330 -23.23 -8.70 17.92
CA LEU A 330 -23.12 -7.80 16.76
C LEU A 330 -23.85 -8.33 15.52
N GLY A 331 -24.08 -9.64 15.44
CA GLY A 331 -24.75 -10.28 14.32
C GLY A 331 -23.81 -10.82 13.24
N CYS A 332 -22.48 -10.83 13.47
CA CYS A 332 -21.49 -11.38 12.54
C CYS A 332 -21.77 -12.85 12.17
N TYR A 333 -22.47 -13.60 13.04
CA TYR A 333 -22.85 -14.99 12.80
C TYR A 333 -24.31 -15.21 12.38
N ASN A 334 -25.19 -14.22 12.59
CA ASN A 334 -26.64 -14.37 12.47
C ASN A 334 -27.13 -14.22 11.02
N VAL A 335 -26.31 -13.68 10.13
CA VAL A 335 -26.65 -13.64 8.71
C VAL A 335 -26.26 -14.97 8.06
N SER A 336 -27.25 -15.69 7.56
CA SER A 336 -27.11 -17.00 6.90
C SER A 336 -26.38 -16.92 5.54
N ASN A 337 -25.61 -15.86 5.30
CA ASN A 337 -24.53 -15.68 4.34
C ASN A 337 -24.07 -14.22 4.45
N VAL A 338 -22.96 -13.92 5.14
CA VAL A 338 -22.28 -12.62 4.95
C VAL A 338 -21.85 -12.46 3.49
N LEU A 339 -21.65 -13.58 2.78
CA LEU A 339 -21.61 -13.63 1.32
C LEU A 339 -22.78 -12.88 0.64
N PHE A 340 -23.99 -12.85 1.22
CA PHE A 340 -25.10 -12.05 0.66
C PHE A 340 -24.90 -10.55 0.84
N HIS A 341 -24.18 -10.09 1.87
CA HIS A 341 -23.83 -8.67 2.07
C HIS A 341 -22.63 -8.25 1.23
N MET A 342 -21.60 -9.09 1.11
CA MET A 342 -20.57 -8.90 0.08
C MET A 342 -21.22 -8.88 -1.32
N CYS A 343 -22.28 -9.67 -1.56
CA CYS A 343 -23.09 -9.63 -2.78
C CYS A 343 -24.20 -8.56 -2.79
N SER A 344 -24.46 -7.84 -1.69
CA SER A 344 -25.60 -6.91 -1.59
C SER A 344 -25.34 -5.58 -2.27
N GLN A 345 -24.21 -5.46 -2.97
CA GLN A 345 -23.77 -4.23 -3.62
C GLN A 345 -23.69 -3.08 -2.61
N GLY A 346 -23.26 -3.38 -1.38
CA GLY A 346 -23.17 -2.43 -0.27
C GLY A 346 -24.52 -2.02 0.35
N LYS A 347 -25.67 -2.49 -0.16
CA LYS A 347 -26.98 -2.09 0.36
C LYS A 347 -27.43 -2.98 1.51
N CYS A 348 -27.85 -2.36 2.61
CA CYS A 348 -28.36 -3.08 3.78
C CYS A 348 -29.89 -3.04 3.82
N SER A 349 -30.51 -4.20 3.61
CA SER A 349 -31.96 -4.35 3.79
C SER A 349 -32.35 -4.54 5.26
N TRP A 350 -31.37 -4.84 6.12
CA TRP A 350 -31.60 -5.08 7.55
C TRP A 350 -31.08 -3.90 8.36
N LYS A 351 -31.95 -2.92 8.62
CA LYS A 351 -31.71 -1.97 9.70
C LYS A 351 -32.00 -2.70 11.00
N SER A 352 -30.97 -3.06 11.77
CA SER A 352 -31.21 -3.50 13.13
C SER A 352 -31.72 -2.29 13.91
N GLU A 353 -33.01 -2.27 14.24
CA GLU A 353 -33.61 -1.16 15.00
C GLU A 353 -33.03 -1.02 16.43
N ASN A 354 -32.05 -1.85 16.80
CA ASN A 354 -31.50 -1.97 18.15
C ASN A 354 -29.98 -1.75 18.26
N TYR A 355 -29.25 -1.49 17.17
CA TYR A 355 -27.84 -1.07 17.28
C TYR A 355 -27.77 0.45 17.25
N SER A 356 -27.69 1.06 18.43
CA SER A 356 -27.20 2.44 18.56
C SER A 356 -25.71 2.33 18.81
N PRO A 357 -24.84 2.78 17.89
CA PRO A 357 -23.44 2.99 18.22
C PRO A 357 -23.40 3.86 19.48
N GLY A 358 -22.57 3.50 20.46
CA GLY A 358 -22.36 4.38 21.60
C GLY A 358 -21.91 5.74 21.07
N ASP A 359 -22.66 6.80 21.37
CA ASP A 359 -22.27 8.18 21.14
C ASP A 359 -20.97 8.45 21.92
N SER A 360 -19.82 8.20 21.29
CA SER A 360 -18.54 8.77 21.72
C SER A 360 -18.36 10.09 20.97
N THR A 361 -19.14 11.10 21.36
CA THR A 361 -18.91 12.49 20.94
C THR A 361 -17.72 13.04 21.72
N ASP A 362 -16.51 12.61 21.35
CA ASP A 362 -15.26 13.28 21.71
C ASP A 362 -14.43 13.43 20.43
N ASP A 363 -14.98 14.15 19.46
CA ASP A 363 -14.16 14.81 18.43
C ASP A 363 -13.45 15.99 19.11
N PRO A 364 -12.11 16.09 19.05
CA PRO A 364 -11.41 17.27 19.52
C PRO A 364 -11.69 18.42 18.55
N GLU A 365 -12.58 19.33 18.94
CA GLU A 365 -12.84 20.57 18.22
C GLU A 365 -11.56 21.40 18.07
N ASP A 366 -11.27 21.69 16.82
CA ASP A 366 -10.26 22.60 16.31
C ASP A 366 -10.49 24.02 16.86
N ALA A 367 -9.63 24.44 17.79
CA ALA A 367 -9.63 25.80 18.30
C ALA A 367 -8.83 26.73 17.38
N SER A 368 -9.49 27.38 16.42
CA SER A 368 -9.35 28.83 16.18
C SER A 368 -9.94 29.26 14.82
N SER A 369 -10.89 30.19 14.86
CA SER A 369 -10.66 31.56 14.41
C SER A 369 -11.98 32.33 14.34
N SER A 370 -12.06 33.34 15.19
CA SER A 370 -13.05 34.40 15.12
C SER A 370 -12.77 35.28 13.90
N SER A 371 -13.73 35.45 13.01
CA SER A 371 -13.88 36.72 12.30
C SER A 371 -15.35 37.03 11.99
N THR A 372 -15.64 38.31 12.17
CA THR A 372 -16.93 38.98 12.16
C THR A 372 -17.39 39.36 10.74
N ASP A 373 -18.72 39.46 10.60
CA ASP A 373 -19.49 40.30 9.66
C ASP A 373 -19.36 40.06 8.15
N ALA A 374 -20.48 39.70 7.50
CA ALA A 374 -21.39 40.69 6.92
C ALA A 374 -22.45 40.03 6.02
N SER A 375 -23.68 40.53 6.16
CA SER A 375 -24.84 40.28 5.30
C SER A 375 -24.62 40.59 3.82
N SER A 376 -25.15 39.79 2.90
CA SER A 376 -26.06 40.27 1.85
C SER A 376 -26.60 39.18 0.90
N ALA A 377 -27.89 39.35 0.57
CA ALA A 377 -28.54 39.12 -0.71
C ALA A 377 -28.59 37.70 -1.32
N THR A 378 -29.72 37.05 -1.07
CA THR A 378 -30.44 36.14 -1.98
C THR A 378 -30.44 36.62 -3.44
N THR A 379 -29.96 35.78 -4.35
CA THR A 379 -30.36 35.80 -5.76
C THR A 379 -30.66 34.37 -6.21
N ALA A 380 -31.93 34.13 -6.56
CA ALA A 380 -32.39 32.87 -7.12
C ALA A 380 -32.00 32.80 -8.61
N THR A 381 -31.28 31.75 -8.99
CA THR A 381 -30.98 31.45 -10.40
C THR A 381 -31.73 30.19 -10.81
N THR A 382 -32.74 30.36 -11.64
CA THR A 382 -33.49 29.33 -12.34
C THR A 382 -32.58 28.53 -13.28
N VAL A 383 -32.58 27.20 -13.13
CA VAL A 383 -32.01 26.23 -14.09
C VAL A 383 -33.07 25.85 -15.12
N PRO A 384 -32.81 25.90 -16.45
CA PRO A 384 -33.76 25.43 -17.43
C PRO A 384 -33.68 23.90 -17.59
N GLN A 385 -34.85 23.26 -17.54
CA GLN A 385 -35.06 21.87 -17.90
C GLN A 385 -34.60 21.61 -19.35
N ARG A 386 -33.70 20.64 -19.54
CA ARG A 386 -33.56 19.96 -20.83
C ARG A 386 -34.65 18.88 -20.93
N LYS A 387 -35.48 19.00 -21.98
CA LYS A 387 -36.37 17.94 -22.44
C LYS A 387 -35.55 16.85 -23.15
N LEU A 388 -36.04 15.62 -23.01
CA LEU A 388 -35.67 14.41 -23.75
C LEU A 388 -35.62 14.64 -25.27
#